data_AF-A0A3C0W7U0-F1
#
_entry.id   AF-A0A3C0W7U0-F1
#
_cell.length_a   1.000
_cell.length_b   1.000
_cell.length_c   1.000
_cell.angle_alpha   90.00
_cell.angle_beta   90.00
_cell.angle_gamma   90.00
#
_symmetry.space_group_name_H-M   'P 1'
#
loop_
_entity.id
_entity.type
_entity.pdbx_description
1 polymer ?
#
loop_
_entity_poly.entity_id
_entity_poly.type
_entity_poly.pdbx_seq_one_letter_code
_entity_poly.pdbx_strand_id
1 'polypeptide(L)'
;MLAALLVAGQMAAQEPPRFTLTPEPGDALRAELFRLEPGDPGGQARALLGEDMMRDDAELALRSVPPIIMLYREGSLPDGPMVLYAGPGVDGEPDAACRLSRIPGGVVDNSHRVLVWCSEFILKTAPTLNIPPAPIH
;
A
#
# COMPACT_ATOMS: atom_id res chain seq x y z
N MET A 1 18.85 -48.40 19.46
CA MET A 1 18.48 -47.72 18.20
C MET A 1 17.31 -46.81 18.53
N LEU A 2 17.52 -45.57 18.97
CA LEU A 2 17.68 -44.35 18.15
C LEU A 2 16.73 -44.29 16.95
N ALA A 3 15.63 -43.55 17.10
CA ALA A 3 15.22 -42.43 16.23
C ALA A 3 13.76 -42.05 16.53
N ALA A 4 13.56 -41.18 17.53
CA ALA A 4 12.36 -40.36 17.60
C ALA A 4 12.45 -39.37 16.44
N LEU A 5 11.65 -39.58 15.39
CA LEU A 5 11.54 -38.65 14.27
C LEU A 5 10.73 -37.44 14.73
N LEU A 6 11.47 -36.43 15.16
CA LEU A 6 11.04 -35.04 15.25
C LEU A 6 10.51 -34.58 13.88
N VAL A 7 9.20 -34.63 13.69
CA VAL A 7 8.54 -33.85 12.63
C VAL A 7 8.23 -32.48 13.21
N ALA A 8 9.29 -31.69 13.42
CA ALA A 8 9.19 -30.30 13.82
C ALA A 8 9.38 -29.41 12.58
N GLY A 9 8.38 -28.58 12.31
CA GLY A 9 8.57 -27.28 11.67
C GLY A 9 8.88 -27.28 10.18
N GLN A 10 7.89 -27.62 9.35
CA GLN A 10 7.80 -27.04 8.01
C GLN A 10 6.49 -26.25 7.91
N MET A 11 6.35 -25.24 8.76
CA MET A 11 5.52 -24.10 8.39
C MET A 11 6.28 -23.40 7.27
N ALA A 12 5.97 -23.74 6.02
CA ALA A 12 6.25 -22.85 4.93
C ALA A 12 5.71 -21.48 5.37
N ALA A 13 6.60 -20.48 5.46
CA ALA A 13 6.20 -19.10 5.69
C ALA A 13 5.31 -18.70 4.50
N GLN A 14 4.02 -18.96 4.62
CA GLN A 14 3.02 -18.52 3.65
C GLN A 14 3.08 -17.00 3.74
N GLU A 15 3.52 -16.35 2.65
CA GLU A 15 3.50 -14.89 2.58
C GLU A 15 2.11 -14.41 3.03
N PRO A 16 2.03 -13.39 3.89
CA PRO A 16 0.75 -12.88 4.33
C PRO A 16 -0.09 -12.50 3.11
N PRO A 17 -1.41 -12.76 3.15
CA PRO A 17 -2.28 -12.47 2.01
C PRO A 17 -2.18 -10.99 1.66
N ARG A 18 -1.92 -10.69 0.39
CA ARG A 18 -1.91 -9.31 -0.12
C ARG A 18 -3.33 -8.90 -0.43
N PHE A 19 -3.78 -7.80 0.15
CA PHE A 19 -5.12 -7.30 -0.10
C PHE A 19 -5.06 -6.32 -1.28
N THR A 20 -5.50 -6.78 -2.45
CA THR A 20 -5.37 -6.05 -3.71
C THR A 20 -6.73 -5.86 -4.38
N LEU A 21 -6.88 -4.77 -5.13
CA LEU A 21 -8.03 -4.60 -6.00
C LEU A 21 -8.06 -5.73 -7.03
N THR A 22 -9.21 -6.38 -7.18
CA THR A 22 -9.42 -7.41 -8.20
C THR A 22 -9.10 -6.85 -9.59
N PRO A 23 -8.14 -7.43 -10.33
CA PRO A 23 -7.73 -6.90 -11.62
C PRO A 23 -8.79 -7.18 -12.69
N GLU A 24 -8.98 -6.24 -13.60
CA GLU A 24 -9.74 -6.43 -14.84
C GLU A 24 -8.82 -6.39 -16.09
N PRO A 25 -9.23 -7.02 -17.21
CA PRO A 25 -8.42 -7.04 -18.42
C PRO A 25 -8.06 -5.64 -18.92
N GLY A 26 -6.76 -5.39 -19.09
CA GLY A 26 -6.24 -4.14 -19.63
C GLY A 26 -6.01 -3.02 -18.61
N ASP A 27 -6.29 -3.26 -17.32
CA ASP A 27 -6.10 -2.29 -16.24
C ASP A 27 -4.72 -1.61 -16.27
N ALA A 28 -4.74 -0.28 -16.16
CA ALA A 28 -3.55 0.57 -16.09
C ALA A 28 -2.89 0.58 -14.71
N LEU A 29 -3.67 0.46 -13.66
CA LEU A 29 -3.24 0.60 -12.27
C LEU A 29 -3.61 -0.64 -11.46
N ARG A 30 -2.71 -1.04 -10.56
CA ARG A 30 -3.01 -1.94 -9.45
C ARG A 30 -3.11 -1.14 -8.15
N ALA A 31 -3.87 -1.67 -7.21
CA ALA A 31 -4.01 -1.10 -5.87
C ALA A 31 -3.78 -2.18 -4.81
N GLU A 32 -3.04 -1.85 -3.76
CA GLU A 32 -2.69 -2.75 -2.66
C GLU A 32 -2.85 -2.04 -1.32
N LEU A 33 -3.52 -2.67 -0.35
CA LEU A 33 -3.71 -2.11 0.99
C LEU A 33 -2.64 -2.58 1.95
N PHE A 34 -2.27 -1.67 2.85
CA PHE A 34 -1.32 -1.88 3.93
C PHE A 34 -1.90 -1.34 5.22
N ARG A 35 -1.73 -2.10 6.31
CA ARG A 35 -2.02 -1.62 7.66
C ARG A 35 -0.88 -0.73 8.14
N LEU A 36 -1.22 0.43 8.67
CA LEU A 36 -0.30 1.33 9.34
C LEU A 36 -0.35 1.06 10.83
N GLU A 37 0.82 0.95 11.47
CA GLU A 37 0.90 0.92 12.92
C GLU A 37 0.72 2.33 13.50
N PRO A 38 0.18 2.46 14.72
CA PRO A 38 0.17 3.71 15.48
C PRO A 38 1.57 4.36 15.55
N GLY A 39 1.61 5.70 15.57
CA GLY A 39 2.85 6.46 15.78
C GLY A 39 3.30 7.31 14.59
N ASP A 40 3.88 6.70 13.54
CA ASP A 40 4.37 7.41 12.34
C ASP A 40 3.72 6.89 11.04
N PRO A 41 2.44 7.21 10.78
CA PRO A 41 1.76 6.82 9.54
C PRO A 41 2.42 7.46 8.31
N GLY A 42 3.01 8.65 8.45
CA GLY A 42 3.68 9.35 7.35
C GLY A 42 4.98 8.66 6.93
N GLY A 43 5.79 8.19 7.87
CA GLY A 43 7.00 7.40 7.60
C GLY A 43 6.71 6.05 6.99
N GLN A 44 5.69 5.36 7.50
CA GLN A 44 5.23 4.10 6.91
C GLN A 44 4.68 4.30 5.49
N ALA A 45 3.90 5.37 5.25
CA ALA A 45 3.44 5.72 3.90
C ALA A 45 4.60 6.05 2.94
N ARG A 46 5.66 6.71 3.43
CA ARG A 46 6.90 6.95 2.65
C ARG A 46 7.61 5.64 2.30
N ALA A 47 7.72 4.70 3.25
CA ALA A 47 8.34 3.39 3.00
C ALA A 47 7.62 2.61 1.89
N LEU A 48 6.30 2.76 1.76
CA LEU A 48 5.51 2.13 0.70
C LEU A 48 5.79 2.66 -0.72
N LEU A 49 6.45 3.82 -0.87
CA LEU A 49 6.94 4.26 -2.18
C LEU A 49 8.13 3.43 -2.67
N GLY A 50 8.82 2.71 -1.78
CA GLY A 50 9.99 1.89 -2.08
C GLY A 50 11.31 2.67 -2.19
N GLU A 51 12.42 1.95 -1.99
CA GLU A 51 13.79 2.46 -2.13
C GLU A 51 14.27 2.44 -3.60
N ASP A 52 13.73 1.55 -4.43
CA ASP A 52 14.23 1.23 -5.79
C ASP A 52 14.11 2.34 -6.85
N MET A 53 13.64 3.53 -6.48
CA MET A 53 13.72 4.71 -7.34
C MET A 53 14.64 5.75 -6.70
N MET A 54 15.90 5.36 -6.52
CA MET A 54 17.05 6.22 -6.16
C MET A 54 17.31 7.21 -7.30
N ARG A 55 16.44 8.21 -7.43
CA ARG A 55 16.92 9.56 -7.71
C ARG A 55 16.92 10.23 -6.35
N ASP A 56 18.07 10.23 -5.68
CA ASP A 56 18.24 10.81 -4.34
C ASP A 56 17.82 12.29 -4.26
N ASP A 57 17.59 12.94 -5.41
CA ASP A 57 17.18 14.33 -5.54
C ASP A 57 15.67 14.54 -5.75
N ALA A 58 14.86 13.48 -5.87
CA ALA A 58 13.41 13.63 -6.09
C ALA A 58 12.70 13.96 -4.77
N GLU A 59 12.30 15.23 -4.62
CA GLU A 59 11.52 15.68 -3.46
C GLU A 59 10.21 14.88 -3.34
N LEU A 60 9.81 14.63 -2.09
CA LEU A 60 8.51 14.01 -1.81
C LEU A 60 7.42 15.04 -2.07
N ALA A 61 6.62 14.78 -3.09
CA ALA A 61 5.46 15.58 -3.40
C ALA A 61 4.26 15.08 -2.58
N LEU A 62 3.70 15.99 -1.80
CA LEU A 62 2.50 15.74 -1.00
C LEU A 62 1.35 16.56 -1.56
N ARG A 63 0.32 15.88 -2.06
CA ARG A 63 -0.94 16.51 -2.42
C ARG A 63 -1.99 16.14 -1.39
N SER A 64 -2.35 17.10 -0.54
CA SER A 64 -3.46 16.95 0.39
C SER A 64 -4.77 17.27 -0.34
N VAL A 65 -5.66 16.29 -0.44
CA VAL A 65 -7.07 16.48 -0.82
C VAL A 65 -7.89 15.95 0.34
N PRO A 66 -8.13 16.77 1.39
CA PRO A 66 -8.85 16.30 2.58
C PRO A 66 -10.13 15.55 2.18
N PRO A 67 -10.39 14.36 2.74
CA PRO A 67 -9.71 13.71 3.87
C PRO A 67 -8.48 12.84 3.52
N ILE A 68 -8.02 12.80 2.26
CA ILE A 68 -6.95 11.90 1.79
C ILE A 68 -5.66 12.68 1.53
N ILE A 69 -4.54 12.12 1.97
CA ILE A 69 -3.21 12.54 1.53
C ILE A 69 -2.75 11.61 0.42
N MET A 70 -2.30 12.21 -0.68
CA MET A 70 -1.60 11.52 -1.76
C MET A 70 -0.11 11.86 -1.69
N LEU A 71 0.71 10.82 -1.60
CA LEU A 71 2.16 10.88 -1.55
C LEU A 71 2.77 10.23 -2.80
N TYR A 72 3.73 10.91 -3.42
CA TYR A 72 4.48 10.40 -4.58
C TYR A 72 5.85 11.10 -4.65
N ARG A 73 6.76 10.59 -5.48
CA ARG A 73 8.04 11.28 -5.76
C ARG A 73 7.86 12.26 -6.90
N GLU A 74 8.37 13.47 -6.76
CA GLU A 74 8.29 14.47 -7.82
C GLU A 74 8.97 13.94 -9.10
N GLY A 75 8.31 14.13 -10.25
CA GLY A 75 8.79 13.64 -11.54
C GLY A 75 8.71 12.12 -11.75
N SER A 76 8.20 11.35 -10.77
CA SER A 76 8.05 9.90 -10.96
C SER A 76 6.77 9.53 -11.71
N LEU A 77 5.77 10.41 -11.76
CA LEU A 77 4.52 10.13 -12.44
C LEU A 77 4.67 10.22 -13.97
N PRO A 78 3.97 9.37 -14.74
CA PRO A 78 2.94 8.41 -14.30
C PRO A 78 3.45 7.02 -13.90
N ASP A 79 4.75 6.75 -14.01
CA ASP A 79 5.31 5.39 -13.93
C ASP A 79 5.56 4.93 -12.49
N GLY A 80 5.93 5.87 -11.62
CA GLY A 80 6.23 5.64 -10.20
C GLY A 80 4.97 5.39 -9.37
N PRO A 81 5.14 4.77 -8.18
CA PRO A 81 4.03 4.49 -7.29
C PRO A 81 3.45 5.76 -6.67
N MET A 82 2.19 5.68 -6.25
CA MET A 82 1.54 6.66 -5.39
C MET A 82 1.04 5.95 -4.14
N VAL A 83 1.02 6.64 -3.01
CA VAL A 83 0.46 6.13 -1.75
C VAL A 83 -0.64 7.07 -1.29
N LEU A 84 -1.80 6.51 -0.98
CA LEU A 84 -2.96 7.21 -0.42
C LEU A 84 -3.16 6.80 1.02
N TYR A 85 -3.37 7.74 1.93
CA TYR A 85 -3.70 7.45 3.33
C TYR A 85 -4.55 8.58 3.93
N ALA A 86 -5.21 8.33 5.06
CA ALA A 86 -6.02 9.34 5.73
C ALA A 86 -5.16 10.51 6.24
N GLY A 87 -5.64 11.73 6.03
CA GLY A 87 -5.02 12.94 6.55
C GLY A 87 -5.33 13.20 8.04
N PRO A 88 -4.63 14.15 8.68
CA PRO A 88 -4.75 14.45 10.12
C PRO A 88 -6.11 15.02 10.57
N GLY A 89 -7.07 15.19 9.66
CA GLY A 89 -8.43 15.68 9.94
C GLY A 89 -9.50 14.59 9.92
N VAL A 90 -9.12 13.32 9.80
CA VAL A 90 -10.03 12.17 9.91
C VAL A 90 -10.11 11.76 11.38
N ASP A 91 -11.30 11.41 11.86
CA ASP A 91 -11.47 10.91 13.23
C ASP A 91 -10.73 9.59 13.44
N GLY A 92 -9.82 9.56 14.41
CA GLY A 92 -8.94 8.41 14.70
C GLY A 92 -7.53 8.56 14.11
N GLU A 93 -6.63 7.65 14.49
CA GLU A 93 -5.30 7.59 13.87
C GLU A 93 -5.39 6.86 12.52
N PRO A 94 -4.73 7.36 11.45
CA PRO A 94 -4.67 6.64 10.18
C PRO A 94 -4.09 5.23 10.35
N ASP A 95 -4.92 4.21 10.09
CA ASP A 95 -4.59 2.80 10.29
C ASP A 95 -4.38 2.03 8.97
N ALA A 96 -4.58 2.70 7.84
CA ALA A 96 -4.45 2.10 6.52
C ALA A 96 -3.85 3.05 5.47
N ALA A 97 -3.11 2.46 4.54
CA ALA A 97 -2.63 3.10 3.32
C ALA A 97 -2.94 2.22 2.10
N CYS A 98 -3.12 2.86 0.95
CA CYS A 98 -3.33 2.21 -0.34
C CYS A 98 -2.20 2.61 -1.29
N ARG A 99 -1.41 1.64 -1.73
CA ARG A 99 -0.37 1.85 -2.74
C ARG A 99 -0.92 1.58 -4.12
N LEU A 100 -0.76 2.55 -5.01
CA LEU A 100 -1.08 2.45 -6.43
C LEU A 100 0.22 2.25 -7.20
N SER A 101 0.23 1.35 -8.17
CA SER A 101 1.35 1.21 -9.10
C SER A 101 0.86 1.01 -10.53
N ARG A 102 1.69 1.43 -11.49
CA ARG A 102 1.43 1.13 -12.91
C ARG A 102 1.54 -0.37 -13.18
N ILE A 103 0.62 -0.88 -13.98
CA ILE A 103 0.73 -2.22 -14.59
C ILE A 103 1.40 -2.04 -15.96
N PRO A 104 2.55 -2.68 -16.22
CA PRO A 104 3.19 -2.65 -17.53
C PRO A 104 2.25 -3.14 -18.63
N GLY A 105 2.10 -2.37 -19.71
CA GLY A 105 1.20 -2.71 -20.82
C GLY A 105 -0.29 -2.51 -20.54
N GLY A 106 -0.67 -2.01 -19.35
CA GLY A 106 -2.04 -1.60 -19.06
C GLY A 106 -2.45 -0.40 -19.93
N VAL A 107 -3.63 -0.47 -20.53
CA VAL A 107 -4.15 0.53 -21.51
C VAL A 107 -5.48 1.14 -21.10
N VAL A 108 -6.20 0.53 -20.17
CA VAL A 108 -7.49 0.97 -19.67
C VAL A 108 -7.28 1.84 -18.43
N ASP A 109 -7.63 3.11 -18.52
CA ASP A 109 -7.63 4.00 -17.34
C ASP A 109 -8.70 3.53 -16.34
N ASN A 110 -8.23 2.97 -15.22
CA ASN A 110 -9.04 2.52 -14.11
C ASN A 110 -8.86 3.39 -12.85
N SER A 111 -8.34 4.63 -13.00
CA SER A 111 -8.05 5.54 -11.89
C SER A 111 -9.24 5.79 -10.97
N HIS A 112 -10.43 6.02 -11.52
CA HIS A 112 -11.63 6.22 -10.72
C HIS A 112 -11.97 4.98 -9.86
N ARG A 113 -11.95 3.78 -10.44
CA ARG A 113 -12.25 2.54 -9.69
C ARG A 113 -11.23 2.30 -8.59
N VAL A 114 -9.95 2.52 -8.89
CA VAL A 114 -8.86 2.40 -7.91
C VAL A 114 -9.04 3.39 -6.76
N LEU A 115 -9.34 4.65 -7.06
CA LEU A 115 -9.55 5.68 -6.04
C LEU A 115 -10.75 5.38 -5.15
N VAL A 116 -11.88 4.97 -5.73
CA VAL A 116 -13.07 4.57 -4.96
C VAL A 116 -12.73 3.40 -4.04
N TRP A 117 -12.12 2.35 -4.56
CA TRP A 117 -11.75 1.17 -3.78
C TRP A 117 -10.82 1.53 -2.63
N CYS A 118 -9.72 2.27 -2.88
CA CYS A 118 -8.81 2.71 -1.82
C CYS A 118 -9.55 3.55 -0.76
N SER A 119 -10.43 4.47 -1.17
CA SER A 119 -11.16 5.36 -0.26
C SER A 119 -12.07 4.60 0.72
N GLU A 120 -12.64 3.47 0.31
CA GLU A 120 -13.49 2.64 1.17
C GLU A 120 -12.74 2.05 2.37
N PHE A 121 -11.41 1.89 2.25
CA PHE A 121 -10.57 1.32 3.30
C PHE A 121 -9.75 2.35 4.07
N ILE A 122 -9.32 3.44 3.45
CA ILE A 122 -8.52 4.46 4.16
C ILE A 122 -9.39 5.42 4.97
N LEU A 123 -10.66 5.61 4.61
CA LEU A 123 -11.58 6.53 5.30
C LEU A 123 -12.52 5.86 6.28
N LYS A 124 -12.65 4.54 6.21
CA LYS A 124 -13.24 3.74 7.28
C LYS A 124 -12.06 3.21 8.06
N THR A 125 -12.04 3.36 9.40
CA THR A 125 -11.17 2.51 10.22
C THR A 125 -11.32 1.08 9.70
N ALA A 126 -10.22 0.35 9.53
CA ALA A 126 -10.21 -0.99 8.96
C ALA A 126 -10.13 -2.08 10.06
N PRO A 127 -11.08 -2.18 11.01
CA PRO A 127 -10.89 -2.98 12.22
C PRO A 127 -11.03 -4.49 12.01
N THR A 128 -11.38 -4.97 10.81
CA THR A 128 -11.79 -6.38 10.60
C THR A 128 -11.10 -7.11 9.46
N LEU A 129 -10.26 -6.44 8.67
CA LEU A 129 -9.53 -7.09 7.59
C LEU A 129 -8.13 -7.45 8.07
N ASN A 130 -7.71 -8.69 7.81
CA ASN A 130 -6.34 -9.13 8.02
C ASN A 130 -5.46 -8.55 6.88
N ILE A 131 -5.21 -7.24 6.95
CA ILE A 131 -4.41 -6.50 5.98
C ILE A 131 -2.93 -6.69 6.35
N PRO A 132 -2.05 -6.96 5.38
CA PRO A 132 -0.62 -7.08 5.66
C PRO A 132 -0.08 -5.77 6.25
N PRO A 133 0.89 -5.83 7.18
CA PRO A 133 1.51 -4.63 7.71
C PRO A 133 2.29 -3.90 6.60
N ALA A 134 2.39 -2.57 6.71
CA ALA A 134 3.37 -1.83 5.94
C ALA A 134 4.78 -2.38 6.22
N PRO A 135 5.67 -2.47 5.21
CA PRO A 135 7.05 -2.83 5.43
C PRO A 135 7.70 -1.87 6.44
N ILE A 136 8.33 -2.44 7.47
CA ILE A 136 9.14 -1.69 8.43
C ILE A 136 10.58 -1.73 7.92
N HIS A 137 11.10 -0.56 7.53
CA HIS A 137 12.50 -0.38 7.12
C HIS A 137 13.19 0.58 8.09
#